data_AF-A0A417UJS7-F1
#
_entry.id   AF-A0A417UJS7-F1
#
_cell.length_a   1.000
_cell.length_b   1.000
_cell.length_c   1.000
_cell.angle_alpha   90.00
_cell.angle_beta   90.00
_cell.angle_gamma   90.00
#
_symmetry.space_group_name_H-M   'P 1'
#
loop_
_entity.id
_entity.type
_entity.pdbx_description
1 polymer ?
#
loop_
_entity_poly.entity_id
_entity_poly.type
_entity_poly.pdbx_seq_one_letter_code
_entity_poly.pdbx_strand_id
1 'polypeptide(L)'
;MVSQWNASATACKTSSKLFEPFDIKTFDDLSEKYKSLSAEDKGKYKSMDDYVVQHDGPELSNLNRSYIKLVNEVNSRLMSTRLPERLPIDLLIQKDAVLDLLASLENENYIKEVYKTKKHKVKDGLNTTEAICLMDCIKQGRSLFHAGACADTIAKPLIEFYAACAYAYAIIVINSPLHKSIRTLKGSHGHTYNHSSGAIEFGGDIPSGTFLDLLCALSTAQIRNDSINIKYSLLPSIDMIQRNSISISLMALLSMVPELNGYYTQVDTSHHLVHKLSVDAGIVNSKATYNFYIGDGINKPDKEKLEKAFHVTNISENQGSYQFSVPSEEISTIMPCVYHDLRGQLWYIESPIEGMVLPELCLHFLIISALCNIMRYSPPEWSKILSNKISSQFSLLISKYLRLFELKYPILVSELVTNFSPIITDK
;
A
#
# COMPACT_ATOMS: atom_id res chain seq x y z
N MET A 1 -2.81 8.32 -27.45
CA MET A 1 -1.55 7.57 -27.72
C MET A 1 -1.68 6.21 -27.02
N VAL A 2 -1.23 5.07 -27.56
CA VAL A 2 -1.14 3.85 -26.73
C VAL A 2 -0.06 4.19 -25.69
N SER A 3 -0.42 4.25 -24.40
CA SER A 3 0.54 4.54 -23.32
C SER A 3 1.69 3.53 -23.45
N GLN A 4 2.91 4.00 -23.75
CA GLN A 4 4.07 3.12 -23.76
C GLN A 4 4.42 2.75 -22.31
N TRP A 5 4.94 1.55 -22.11
CA TRP A 5 5.48 1.17 -20.81
C TRP A 5 6.63 2.11 -20.45
N ASN A 6 6.52 2.78 -19.29
CA ASN A 6 7.61 3.56 -18.73
C ASN A 6 7.48 3.65 -17.21
N ALA A 7 8.62 3.68 -16.54
CA ALA A 7 8.73 3.96 -15.12
C ALA A 7 10.06 4.64 -14.84
N SER A 8 10.06 5.69 -14.03
CA SER A 8 11.27 6.41 -13.66
C SER A 8 11.18 7.01 -12.26
N ALA A 9 12.34 7.16 -11.64
CA ALA A 9 12.53 7.85 -10.37
C ALA A 9 13.71 8.80 -10.49
N THR A 10 13.51 10.06 -10.11
CA THR A 10 14.57 11.08 -10.14
C THR A 10 14.67 11.76 -8.78
N ALA A 11 15.87 11.81 -8.21
CA ALA A 11 16.09 12.41 -6.90
C ALA A 11 15.76 13.91 -6.90
N CYS A 12 15.04 14.36 -5.86
CA CYS A 12 14.59 15.76 -5.74
C CYS A 12 15.39 16.51 -4.69
N LYS A 13 15.74 17.76 -5.00
CA LYS A 13 16.36 18.68 -4.04
C LYS A 13 15.36 19.19 -3.00
N THR A 14 14.10 19.40 -3.41
CA THR A 14 12.98 19.83 -2.56
C THR A 14 11.90 18.78 -2.63
N SER A 15 11.40 18.33 -1.48
CA SER A 15 10.39 17.27 -1.41
C SER A 15 9.27 17.57 -0.41
N SER A 16 8.05 17.15 -0.75
CA SER A 16 6.90 17.14 0.15
C SER A 16 6.97 15.94 1.08
N LYS A 17 7.77 16.05 2.14
CA LYS A 17 7.98 14.97 3.10
C LYS A 17 6.89 14.90 4.16
N LEU A 18 6.59 13.67 4.60
CA LEU A 18 5.73 13.42 5.78
C LEU A 18 6.55 13.15 7.04
N PHE A 19 7.78 12.67 6.86
CA PHE A 19 8.72 12.39 7.95
C PHE A 19 10.17 12.52 7.47
N GLU A 20 11.10 12.61 8.41
CA GLU A 20 12.53 12.63 8.13
C GLU A 20 13.23 11.62 9.05
N PRO A 21 13.83 10.54 8.50
CA PRO A 21 14.65 9.63 9.29
C PRO A 21 15.83 10.34 9.94
N PHE A 22 16.20 9.85 11.12
CA PHE A 22 17.37 10.28 11.86
C PHE A 22 17.84 9.11 12.72
N ASP A 23 18.96 9.28 13.43
CA ASP A 23 19.44 8.28 14.38
C ASP A 23 18.53 8.20 15.62
N ILE A 24 17.45 7.43 15.47
CA ILE A 24 16.45 7.21 16.52
C ILE A 24 17.03 6.42 17.69
N LYS A 25 18.03 5.56 17.45
CA LYS A 25 18.66 4.76 18.51
C LYS A 25 19.42 5.65 19.48
N THR A 26 20.25 6.55 18.96
CA THR A 26 20.97 7.53 19.79
C THR A 26 19.99 8.43 20.56
N PHE A 27 18.90 8.86 19.93
CA PHE A 27 17.86 9.63 20.60
C PHE A 27 17.17 8.85 21.73
N ASP A 28 16.79 7.59 21.49
CA ASP A 28 16.14 6.74 22.49
C ASP A 28 17.09 6.45 23.67
N ASP A 29 18.36 6.13 23.40
CA ASP A 29 19.38 5.87 24.43
C ASP A 29 19.61 7.10 25.33
N LEU A 30 19.72 8.30 24.74
CA LEU A 30 19.85 9.56 25.49
C LEU A 30 18.55 9.92 26.23
N SER A 31 17.39 9.63 25.65
CA SER A 31 16.10 9.84 26.29
C SER A 31 15.93 8.96 27.54
N GLU A 32 16.35 7.70 27.48
CA GLU A 32 16.33 6.80 28.64
C GLU A 32 17.34 7.24 29.71
N LYS A 33 18.53 7.70 29.32
CA LYS A 33 19.48 8.32 30.26
C LYS A 33 18.85 9.51 30.98
N TYR A 34 18.22 10.44 30.27
CA TYR A 34 17.49 11.56 30.88
C TYR A 34 16.40 11.07 31.85
N LYS A 35 15.60 10.06 31.46
CA LYS A 35 14.53 9.52 32.33
C LYS A 35 15.08 8.91 33.61
N SER A 36 16.28 8.32 33.59
CA SER A 36 16.96 7.76 34.77
C SER A 36 17.63 8.79 35.68
N LEU A 37 17.76 10.05 35.27
CA LEU A 37 18.31 11.13 36.11
C LEU A 37 17.43 11.40 37.33
N SER A 38 18.08 11.85 38.41
CA SER A 38 17.41 12.37 39.60
C SER A 38 16.58 13.62 39.28
N ALA A 39 15.63 13.99 40.14
CA ALA A 39 14.83 15.20 39.94
C ALA A 39 15.70 16.48 39.93
N GLU A 40 16.75 16.50 40.76
CA GLU A 40 17.72 17.60 40.81
C GLU A 40 18.52 17.72 39.51
N ASP A 41 19.01 16.59 38.99
CA ASP A 41 19.77 16.57 37.74
C ASP A 41 18.89 16.88 36.53
N LYS A 42 17.63 16.44 36.51
CA LYS A 42 16.66 16.82 35.47
C LYS A 42 16.43 18.33 35.45
N GLY A 43 16.46 18.98 36.61
CA GLY A 43 16.29 20.44 36.74
C GLY A 43 17.39 21.27 36.05
N LYS A 44 18.53 20.65 35.70
CA LYS A 44 19.62 21.30 34.94
C LYS A 44 19.29 21.49 33.47
N TYR A 45 18.25 20.83 32.96
CA TYR A 45 17.86 20.84 31.56
C TYR A 45 16.44 21.36 31.42
N LYS A 46 16.17 22.11 30.34
CA LYS A 46 14.83 22.66 30.08
C LYS A 46 13.82 21.57 29.77
N SER A 47 14.27 20.48 29.15
CA SER A 47 13.47 19.33 28.75
C SER A 47 14.37 18.13 28.45
N MET A 48 13.74 16.98 28.18
CA MET A 48 14.45 15.80 27.65
C MET A 48 15.11 16.10 26.30
N ASP A 49 14.44 16.84 25.41
CA ASP A 49 14.99 17.20 24.10
C ASP A 49 16.23 18.11 24.25
N ASP A 50 16.20 19.05 25.21
CA ASP A 50 17.35 19.90 25.55
C ASP A 50 18.53 19.07 26.09
N TYR A 51 18.27 18.07 26.94
CA TYR A 51 19.28 17.12 27.40
C TYR A 51 19.92 16.36 26.23
N VAL A 52 19.10 15.83 25.31
CA VAL A 52 19.57 15.07 24.15
C VAL A 52 20.51 15.94 23.30
N VAL A 53 20.11 17.17 22.96
CA VAL A 53 20.94 18.08 22.16
C VAL A 53 22.26 18.44 22.86
N GLN A 54 22.23 18.65 24.18
CA GLN A 54 23.44 18.95 24.95
C GLN A 54 24.40 17.76 25.10
N HIS A 55 23.97 16.54 24.75
CA HIS A 55 24.78 15.32 24.78
C HIS A 55 24.97 14.73 23.38
N ASP A 56 25.19 15.61 22.39
CA ASP A 56 25.48 15.27 20.99
C ASP A 56 24.37 14.47 20.29
N GLY A 57 23.15 14.55 20.80
CA GLY A 57 21.96 13.97 20.19
C GLY A 57 21.30 14.90 19.16
N PRO A 58 20.34 14.37 18.39
CA PRO A 58 19.71 15.11 17.30
C PRO A 58 18.73 16.17 17.83
N GLU A 59 18.76 17.37 17.22
CA GLU A 59 17.69 18.35 17.37
C GLU A 59 16.49 17.98 16.49
N LEU A 60 15.34 17.71 17.11
CA LEU A 60 14.19 17.15 16.40
C LEU A 60 13.30 18.22 15.75
N SER A 61 13.18 18.16 14.42
CA SER A 61 12.13 18.85 13.68
C SER A 61 10.76 18.16 13.84
N ASN A 62 9.69 18.79 13.35
CA ASN A 62 8.37 18.16 13.27
C ASN A 62 8.38 16.88 12.42
N LEU A 63 9.17 16.82 11.35
CA LEU A 63 9.30 15.64 10.50
C LEU A 63 10.00 14.48 11.23
N ASN A 64 10.98 14.78 12.08
CA ASN A 64 11.62 13.76 12.92
C ASN A 64 10.65 13.23 13.98
N ARG A 65 9.80 14.09 14.56
CA ARG A 65 8.74 13.65 15.48
C ARG A 65 7.69 12.78 14.79
N SER A 66 7.33 13.08 13.54
CA SER A 66 6.49 12.20 12.71
C SER A 66 7.17 10.86 12.46
N TYR A 67 8.48 10.84 12.19
CA TYR A 67 9.25 9.61 12.03
C TYR A 67 9.21 8.73 13.29
N ILE A 68 9.41 9.30 14.49
CA ILE A 68 9.29 8.57 15.76
C ILE A 68 7.91 7.91 15.90
N LYS A 69 6.82 8.64 15.58
CA LYS A 69 5.45 8.09 15.65
C LYS A 69 5.26 6.92 14.70
N LEU A 70 5.77 7.04 13.47
CA LEU A 70 5.70 5.98 12.46
C LEU A 70 6.51 4.75 12.86
N VAL A 71 7.77 4.92 13.27
CA VAL A 71 8.64 3.80 13.70
C VAL A 71 8.01 3.06 14.87
N ASN A 72 7.49 3.78 15.87
CA ASN A 72 6.83 3.17 17.02
C ASN A 72 5.58 2.37 16.63
N GLU A 73 4.76 2.89 15.70
CA GLU A 73 3.58 2.20 15.18
C GLU A 73 3.99 0.95 14.38
N VAL A 74 4.94 1.07 13.45
CA VAL A 74 5.45 -0.03 12.62
C VAL A 74 6.05 -1.12 13.48
N ASN A 75 6.95 -0.79 14.42
CA ASN A 75 7.54 -1.76 15.34
C ASN A 75 6.46 -2.50 16.13
N SER A 76 5.41 -1.80 16.57
CA SER A 76 4.29 -2.45 17.24
C SER A 76 3.47 -3.37 16.32
N ARG A 77 3.39 -3.10 15.02
CA ARG A 77 2.69 -3.94 14.04
C ARG A 77 3.48 -5.18 13.68
N LEU A 78 4.80 -5.04 13.54
CA LEU A 78 5.74 -6.14 13.31
C LEU A 78 5.70 -7.16 14.45
N MET A 79 5.64 -6.68 15.70
CA MET A 79 5.56 -7.56 16.89
C MET A 79 4.16 -8.14 17.15
N SER A 80 3.13 -7.66 16.45
CA SER A 80 1.75 -8.10 16.71
C SER A 80 1.48 -9.46 16.07
N THR A 81 0.97 -10.39 16.87
CA THR A 81 0.48 -11.70 16.42
C THR A 81 -0.99 -11.66 15.97
N ARG A 82 -1.67 -10.51 16.15
CA ARG A 82 -3.06 -10.35 15.73
C ARG A 82 -3.16 -10.44 14.21
N LEU A 83 -4.09 -11.29 13.76
CA LEU A 83 -4.41 -11.51 12.37
C LEU A 83 -5.86 -11.11 12.11
N PRO A 84 -6.16 -10.46 10.97
CA PRO A 84 -7.53 -10.36 10.49
C PRO A 84 -8.14 -11.76 10.34
N GLU A 85 -9.39 -11.91 10.74
CA GLU A 85 -10.15 -13.13 10.54
C GLU A 85 -10.42 -13.32 9.05
N ARG A 86 -10.13 -14.50 8.50
CA ARG A 86 -10.44 -14.77 7.10
C ARG A 86 -11.94 -14.98 6.95
N LEU A 87 -12.55 -14.20 6.08
CA LEU A 87 -13.97 -14.29 5.79
C LEU A 87 -14.15 -14.91 4.39
N PRO A 88 -14.45 -16.21 4.27
CA PRO A 88 -14.73 -16.81 2.98
C PRO A 88 -16.03 -16.21 2.41
N ILE A 89 -15.99 -15.79 1.14
CA ILE A 89 -17.15 -15.26 0.41
C ILE A 89 -17.40 -16.14 -0.81
N ASP A 90 -18.59 -16.69 -0.89
CA ASP A 90 -19.10 -17.31 -2.11
C ASP A 90 -19.86 -16.26 -2.92
N LEU A 91 -19.31 -15.84 -4.05
CA LEU A 91 -19.92 -14.82 -4.91
C LEU A 91 -21.24 -15.26 -5.55
N LEU A 92 -21.53 -16.58 -5.62
CA LEU A 92 -22.79 -17.08 -6.17
C LEU A 92 -23.96 -16.78 -5.23
N ILE A 93 -23.73 -16.84 -3.93
CA ILE A 93 -24.77 -16.66 -2.90
C ILE A 93 -24.67 -15.28 -2.25
N GLN A 94 -23.46 -14.73 -2.13
CA GLN A 94 -23.13 -13.58 -1.30
C GLN A 94 -22.50 -12.43 -2.11
N LYS A 95 -23.10 -12.10 -3.24
CA LYS A 95 -22.59 -11.06 -4.17
C LYS A 95 -22.28 -9.72 -3.48
N ASP A 96 -23.08 -9.32 -2.49
CA ASP A 96 -22.96 -8.03 -1.81
C ASP A 96 -22.26 -8.11 -0.45
N ALA A 97 -21.76 -9.28 -0.01
CA ALA A 97 -21.25 -9.47 1.35
C ALA A 97 -20.10 -8.55 1.74
N VAL A 98 -19.21 -8.18 0.80
CA VAL A 98 -18.14 -7.20 1.08
C VAL A 98 -18.72 -5.81 1.34
N LEU A 99 -19.74 -5.40 0.58
CA LEU A 99 -20.39 -4.11 0.78
C LEU A 99 -21.23 -4.09 2.05
N ASP A 100 -21.89 -5.19 2.40
CA ASP A 100 -22.60 -5.37 3.67
C ASP A 100 -21.63 -5.31 4.86
N LEU A 101 -20.45 -5.93 4.73
CA LEU A 101 -19.39 -5.82 5.72
C LEU A 101 -18.93 -4.36 5.89
N LEU A 102 -18.76 -3.62 4.81
CA LEU A 102 -18.42 -2.19 4.89
C LEU A 102 -19.57 -1.37 5.49
N ALA A 103 -20.83 -1.72 5.22
CA ALA A 103 -21.99 -1.09 5.83
C ALA A 103 -22.05 -1.34 7.35
N SER A 104 -21.48 -2.43 7.86
CA SER A 104 -21.40 -2.67 9.32
C SER A 104 -20.60 -1.60 10.07
N LEU A 105 -19.69 -0.91 9.39
CA LEU A 105 -18.96 0.24 9.93
C LEU A 105 -19.82 1.50 10.05
N GLU A 106 -21.06 1.50 9.57
CA GLU A 106 -22.04 2.57 9.82
C GLU A 106 -22.59 2.51 11.26
N ASN A 107 -21.69 2.33 12.21
CA ASN A 107 -21.91 2.22 13.64
C ASN A 107 -20.77 2.91 14.39
N GLU A 108 -21.11 3.98 15.13
CA GLU A 108 -20.16 4.80 15.87
C GLU A 108 -19.26 3.98 16.81
N ASN A 109 -19.86 3.06 17.57
CA ASN A 109 -19.12 2.24 18.53
C ASN A 109 -18.16 1.29 17.83
N TYR A 110 -18.59 0.68 16.72
CA TYR A 110 -17.74 -0.25 15.99
C TYR A 110 -16.55 0.45 15.33
N ILE A 111 -16.73 1.63 14.72
CA ILE A 111 -15.61 2.42 14.18
C ILE A 111 -14.61 2.79 15.27
N LYS A 112 -15.08 3.19 16.46
CA LYS A 112 -14.20 3.52 17.59
C LYS A 112 -13.37 2.31 18.03
N GLU A 113 -13.97 1.12 18.07
CA GLU A 113 -13.26 -0.12 18.42
C GLU A 113 -12.27 -0.56 17.34
N VAL A 114 -12.62 -0.43 16.06
CA VAL A 114 -11.69 -0.63 14.94
C VAL A 114 -10.53 0.34 15.02
N TYR A 115 -10.78 1.64 15.24
CA TYR A 115 -9.75 2.66 15.35
C TYR A 115 -8.73 2.33 16.46
N LYS A 116 -9.21 1.97 17.66
CA LYS A 116 -8.35 1.56 18.78
C LYS A 116 -7.55 0.29 18.46
N THR A 117 -8.19 -0.67 17.79
CA THR A 117 -7.55 -1.91 17.39
C THR A 117 -6.45 -1.69 16.36
N LYS A 118 -6.71 -0.85 15.35
CA LYS A 118 -5.82 -0.65 14.22
C LYS A 118 -4.66 0.28 14.56
N LYS A 119 -4.81 1.23 15.48
CA LYS A 119 -3.70 2.11 15.93
C LYS A 119 -3.03 1.61 17.19
N HIS A 120 -1.91 0.94 17.04
CA HIS A 120 -1.25 0.29 18.17
C HIS A 120 -0.66 1.28 19.19
N LYS A 121 -0.22 2.47 18.75
CA LYS A 121 0.45 3.47 19.60
C LYS A 121 -0.36 4.74 19.89
N VAL A 122 -1.59 4.85 19.40
CA VAL A 122 -2.46 6.03 19.66
C VAL A 122 -3.46 5.73 20.79
N LYS A 123 -3.31 6.40 21.94
CA LYS A 123 -4.05 6.08 23.17
C LYS A 123 -5.41 6.77 23.32
N ASP A 124 -5.58 7.96 22.75
CA ASP A 124 -6.74 8.82 23.04
C ASP A 124 -8.07 8.34 22.41
N GLY A 125 -8.05 7.20 21.70
CA GLY A 125 -9.19 6.71 20.94
C GLY A 125 -9.68 7.70 19.88
N LEU A 126 -10.94 7.56 19.48
CA LEU A 126 -11.62 8.43 18.53
C LEU A 126 -12.85 9.05 19.20
N ASN A 127 -12.95 10.38 19.19
CA ASN A 127 -14.12 11.08 19.74
C ASN A 127 -15.35 10.90 18.83
N THR A 128 -16.55 11.18 19.35
CA THR A 128 -17.81 11.00 18.61
C THR A 128 -17.87 11.81 17.31
N THR A 129 -17.45 13.08 17.34
CA THR A 129 -17.46 13.94 16.15
C THR A 129 -16.62 13.37 15.01
N GLU A 130 -15.39 12.94 15.32
CA GLU A 130 -14.50 12.34 14.33
C GLU A 130 -14.97 10.94 13.90
N ALA A 131 -15.58 10.16 14.80
CA ALA A 131 -16.19 8.88 14.46
C ALA A 131 -17.33 9.05 13.44
N ILE A 132 -18.20 10.04 13.63
CA ILE A 132 -19.28 10.36 12.67
C ILE A 132 -18.68 10.78 11.32
N CYS A 133 -17.66 11.64 11.31
CA CYS A 133 -17.03 12.04 10.05
C CYS A 133 -16.40 10.84 9.30
N LEU A 134 -15.76 9.90 10.00
CA LEU A 134 -15.24 8.68 9.36
C LEU A 134 -16.36 7.80 8.82
N MET A 135 -17.44 7.67 9.58
CA MET A 135 -18.63 6.93 9.17
C MET A 135 -19.21 7.50 7.87
N ASP A 136 -19.33 8.81 7.77
CA ASP A 136 -19.82 9.51 6.57
C ASP A 136 -18.91 9.27 5.36
N CYS A 137 -17.58 9.26 5.54
CA CYS A 137 -16.64 8.91 4.47
C CYS A 137 -16.81 7.47 3.98
N ILE A 138 -16.97 6.50 4.88
CA ILE A 138 -17.19 5.09 4.51
C ILE A 138 -18.53 4.94 3.78
N LYS A 139 -19.58 5.56 4.29
CA LYS A 139 -20.91 5.59 3.66
C LYS A 139 -20.88 6.23 2.28
N GLN A 140 -20.16 7.34 2.13
CA GLN A 140 -19.96 7.99 0.84
C GLN A 140 -19.22 7.08 -0.13
N GLY A 141 -18.11 6.46 0.30
CA GLY A 141 -17.36 5.49 -0.51
C GLY A 141 -18.24 4.35 -0.99
N ARG A 142 -19.03 3.76 -0.10
CA ARG A 142 -19.98 2.67 -0.43
C ARG A 142 -21.05 3.11 -1.42
N SER A 143 -21.67 4.26 -1.19
CA SER A 143 -22.69 4.81 -2.08
C SER A 143 -22.13 5.11 -3.48
N LEU A 144 -20.91 5.64 -3.57
CA LEU A 144 -20.26 5.91 -4.84
C LEU A 144 -19.85 4.62 -5.55
N PHE A 145 -19.36 3.59 -4.85
CA PHE A 145 -19.11 2.28 -5.44
C PHE A 145 -20.37 1.66 -6.05
N HIS A 146 -21.48 1.70 -5.32
CA HIS A 146 -22.76 1.21 -5.84
C HIS A 146 -23.21 2.01 -7.08
N ALA A 147 -23.07 3.35 -7.04
CA ALA A 147 -23.37 4.19 -8.20
C ALA A 147 -22.45 3.89 -9.40
N GLY A 148 -21.16 3.65 -9.16
CA GLY A 148 -20.18 3.29 -10.19
C GLY A 148 -20.48 1.95 -10.86
N ALA A 149 -20.86 0.94 -10.07
CA ALA A 149 -21.28 -0.37 -10.58
C ALA A 149 -22.46 -0.25 -11.56
N CYS A 150 -23.42 0.62 -11.25
CA CYS A 150 -24.60 0.90 -12.07
C CYS A 150 -24.36 1.90 -13.22
N ALA A 151 -23.24 2.62 -13.22
CA ALA A 151 -22.96 3.66 -14.20
C ALA A 151 -22.51 3.08 -15.54
N ASP A 152 -22.79 3.83 -16.61
CA ASP A 152 -22.21 3.54 -17.92
C ASP A 152 -20.67 3.65 -17.86
N THR A 153 -19.99 2.78 -18.61
CA THR A 153 -18.52 2.73 -18.69
C THR A 153 -17.93 4.11 -19.03
N ILE A 154 -18.65 4.95 -19.78
CA ILE A 154 -18.19 6.30 -20.12
C ILE A 154 -17.92 7.19 -18.90
N ALA A 155 -18.70 7.05 -17.83
CA ALA A 155 -18.62 7.89 -16.63
C ALA A 155 -18.02 7.15 -15.41
N LYS A 156 -17.95 5.81 -15.48
CA LYS A 156 -17.58 4.92 -14.39
C LYS A 156 -16.25 5.29 -13.68
N PRO A 157 -15.12 5.55 -14.37
CA PRO A 157 -13.86 5.85 -13.69
C PRO A 157 -13.89 7.06 -12.75
N LEU A 158 -14.70 8.09 -13.06
CA LEU A 158 -14.81 9.29 -12.22
C LEU A 158 -15.48 8.95 -10.89
N ILE A 159 -16.59 8.21 -10.95
CA ILE A 159 -17.37 7.84 -9.78
C ILE A 159 -16.54 6.91 -8.89
N GLU A 160 -15.89 5.91 -9.49
CA GLU A 160 -15.02 4.96 -8.80
C GLU A 160 -13.79 5.62 -8.17
N PHE A 161 -13.16 6.61 -8.83
CA PHE A 161 -12.05 7.34 -8.23
C PHE A 161 -12.47 8.16 -7.02
N TYR A 162 -13.64 8.82 -7.05
CA TYR A 162 -14.14 9.52 -5.86
C TYR A 162 -14.55 8.56 -4.74
N ALA A 163 -15.02 7.36 -5.08
CA ALA A 163 -15.24 6.29 -4.10
C ALA A 163 -13.92 5.87 -3.43
N ALA A 164 -12.85 5.70 -4.23
CA ALA A 164 -11.50 5.40 -3.76
C ALA A 164 -10.95 6.51 -2.85
N CYS A 165 -11.19 7.78 -3.17
CA CYS A 165 -10.79 8.91 -2.33
C CYS A 165 -11.50 8.90 -0.97
N ALA A 166 -12.82 8.66 -0.94
CA ALA A 166 -13.58 8.61 0.30
C ALA A 166 -13.09 7.49 1.23
N TYR A 167 -12.80 6.31 0.68
CA TYR A 167 -12.19 5.22 1.45
C TYR A 167 -10.74 5.50 1.86
N ALA A 168 -9.93 6.12 1.00
CA ALA A 168 -8.56 6.50 1.35
C ALA A 168 -8.53 7.40 2.59
N TYR A 169 -9.44 8.37 2.71
CA TYR A 169 -9.55 9.21 3.91
C TYR A 169 -9.82 8.40 5.18
N ALA A 170 -10.77 7.46 5.11
CA ALA A 170 -11.09 6.58 6.23
C ALA A 170 -9.88 5.69 6.60
N ILE A 171 -9.23 5.08 5.61
CA ILE A 171 -8.05 4.22 5.80
C ILE A 171 -6.90 4.99 6.44
N ILE A 172 -6.61 6.21 5.96
CA ILE A 172 -5.56 7.06 6.51
C ILE A 172 -5.82 7.34 7.98
N VAL A 173 -7.03 7.79 8.33
CA VAL A 173 -7.33 8.13 9.71
C VAL A 173 -7.39 6.90 10.60
N ILE A 174 -7.80 5.72 10.11
CA ILE A 174 -7.83 4.48 10.91
C ILE A 174 -6.44 3.90 11.11
N ASN A 175 -5.54 3.99 10.12
CA ASN A 175 -4.26 3.26 10.14
C ASN A 175 -3.03 4.14 10.37
N SER A 176 -3.04 5.42 10.00
CA SER A 176 -1.88 6.29 10.17
C SER A 176 -1.77 6.84 11.60
N PRO A 177 -0.60 6.75 12.26
CA PRO A 177 -0.38 7.39 13.55
C PRO A 177 -0.25 8.92 13.43
N LEU A 178 -0.19 9.47 12.21
CA LEU A 178 -0.01 10.90 11.96
C LEU A 178 -1.33 11.68 11.94
N HIS A 179 -2.45 11.01 11.63
CA HIS A 179 -3.75 11.66 11.45
C HIS A 179 -4.77 11.15 12.46
N LYS A 180 -5.38 12.03 13.25
CA LYS A 180 -6.48 11.68 14.17
C LYS A 180 -7.87 12.07 13.65
N SER A 181 -7.93 12.79 12.53
CA SER A 181 -9.15 13.39 11.98
C SER A 181 -9.01 13.59 10.47
N ILE A 182 -10.12 13.49 9.74
CA ILE A 182 -10.21 13.82 8.31
C ILE A 182 -9.80 15.28 8.07
N ARG A 183 -10.06 16.18 9.03
CA ARG A 183 -9.72 17.62 8.92
C ARG A 183 -8.22 17.90 8.87
N THR A 184 -7.39 16.90 9.22
CA THR A 184 -5.93 17.01 9.14
C THR A 184 -5.37 16.60 7.79
N LEU A 185 -6.22 16.08 6.88
CA LEU A 185 -5.81 15.66 5.56
C LEU A 185 -5.72 16.87 4.63
N LYS A 186 -4.74 16.84 3.72
CA LYS A 186 -4.59 17.86 2.68
C LYS A 186 -5.63 17.63 1.59
N GLY A 187 -6.17 18.71 1.02
CA GLY A 187 -7.16 18.63 -0.06
C GLY A 187 -6.62 18.21 -1.43
N SER A 188 -5.31 17.98 -1.59
CA SER A 188 -4.72 17.50 -2.83
C SER A 188 -4.74 15.98 -2.93
N HIS A 189 -4.77 15.44 -4.16
CA HIS A 189 -4.76 13.99 -4.38
C HIS A 189 -3.40 13.33 -4.12
N GLY A 190 -2.31 14.09 -4.10
CA GLY A 190 -0.96 13.55 -3.85
C GLY A 190 -0.26 12.95 -5.07
N HIS A 191 -0.81 13.18 -6.26
CA HIS A 191 -0.30 12.73 -7.54
C HIS A 191 -0.94 13.55 -8.67
N THR A 192 -0.39 13.48 -9.87
CA THR A 192 -0.90 14.10 -11.09
C THR A 192 -0.86 13.11 -12.26
N TYR A 193 -1.80 13.22 -13.21
CA TYR A 193 -1.72 12.46 -14.46
C TYR A 193 -1.20 13.38 -15.58
N ASN A 194 -0.09 12.99 -16.18
CA ASN A 194 0.49 13.71 -17.30
C ASN A 194 -0.01 13.09 -18.62
N HIS A 195 -0.90 13.82 -19.29
CA HIS A 195 -1.51 13.39 -20.55
C HIS A 195 -0.50 13.23 -21.70
N SER A 196 0.62 13.96 -21.66
CA SER A 196 1.64 13.91 -22.71
C SER A 196 2.48 12.63 -22.62
N SER A 197 2.86 12.22 -21.40
CA SER A 197 3.62 10.99 -21.16
C SER A 197 2.74 9.76 -20.92
N GLY A 198 1.45 9.95 -20.63
CA GLY A 198 0.53 8.88 -20.28
C GLY A 198 0.86 8.22 -18.94
N ALA A 199 1.41 9.00 -18.00
CA ALA A 199 1.93 8.53 -16.72
C ALA A 199 1.33 9.27 -15.53
N ILE A 200 1.22 8.55 -14.42
CA ILE A 200 0.95 9.12 -13.11
C ILE A 200 2.28 9.52 -12.49
N GLU A 201 2.34 10.75 -12.01
CA GLU A 201 3.48 11.34 -11.34
C GLU A 201 3.16 11.56 -9.85
N PHE A 202 4.09 11.20 -8.96
CA PHE A 202 3.94 11.36 -7.51
C PHE A 202 5.30 11.40 -6.82
N GLY A 203 5.31 11.67 -5.50
CA GLY A 203 6.55 11.77 -4.73
C GLY A 203 7.32 13.05 -5.02
N GLY A 204 8.49 13.18 -4.39
CA GLY A 204 9.37 14.32 -4.61
C GLY A 204 8.69 15.66 -4.33
N ASP A 205 8.68 16.54 -5.33
CA ASP A 205 8.12 17.89 -5.28
C ASP A 205 6.59 17.94 -5.35
N ILE A 206 5.91 16.84 -5.72
CA ILE A 206 4.45 16.77 -5.74
C ILE A 206 3.93 16.84 -4.29
N PRO A 207 2.98 17.74 -3.97
CA PRO A 207 2.46 17.88 -2.62
C PRO A 207 1.90 16.56 -2.08
N SER A 208 2.36 16.11 -0.90
CA SER A 208 2.09 14.78 -0.32
C SER A 208 0.65 14.27 -0.53
N GLY A 209 -0.33 15.12 -0.22
CA GLY A 209 -1.75 14.88 -0.47
C GLY A 209 -2.27 13.54 0.04
N THR A 210 -3.43 13.15 -0.47
CA THR A 210 -4.10 11.89 -0.11
C THR A 210 -3.23 10.67 -0.36
N PHE A 211 -2.54 10.62 -1.51
CA PHE A 211 -1.78 9.43 -1.91
C PHE A 211 -0.57 9.14 -1.00
N LEU A 212 0.25 10.15 -0.65
CA LEU A 212 1.40 9.92 0.22
C LEU A 212 0.95 9.64 1.67
N ASP A 213 -0.12 10.31 2.13
CA ASP A 213 -0.71 10.00 3.44
C ASP A 213 -1.24 8.56 3.48
N LEU A 214 -1.83 8.06 2.38
CA LEU A 214 -2.28 6.68 2.22
C LEU A 214 -1.10 5.69 2.23
N LEU A 215 -0.01 6.00 1.54
CA LEU A 215 1.22 5.20 1.60
C LEU A 215 1.75 5.08 3.05
N CYS A 216 1.80 6.19 3.78
CA CYS A 216 2.20 6.18 5.19
C CYS A 216 1.26 5.38 6.09
N ALA A 217 -0.05 5.39 5.81
CA ALA A 217 -1.03 4.57 6.51
C ALA A 217 -0.82 3.06 6.30
N LEU A 218 -0.16 2.68 5.20
CA LEU A 218 0.16 1.31 4.81
C LEU A 218 1.65 1.01 4.95
N SER A 219 2.27 1.48 6.03
CA SER A 219 3.72 1.39 6.30
C SER A 219 4.23 0.00 6.72
N THR A 220 3.38 -1.02 6.71
CA THR A 220 3.75 -2.41 7.01
C THR A 220 3.10 -3.33 5.98
N ALA A 221 3.90 -4.16 5.32
CA ALA A 221 3.42 -5.20 4.42
C ALA A 221 3.34 -6.54 5.14
N GLN A 222 2.52 -7.45 4.61
CA GLN A 222 2.30 -8.76 5.18
C GLN A 222 2.19 -9.84 4.09
N ILE A 223 3.03 -10.87 4.17
CA ILE A 223 2.89 -12.10 3.39
C ILE A 223 2.23 -13.13 4.29
N ARG A 224 1.04 -13.59 3.88
CA ARG A 224 0.25 -14.53 4.67
C ARG A 224 -0.32 -15.64 3.81
N ASN A 225 -0.16 -16.86 4.26
CA ASN A 225 -0.92 -18.04 3.83
C ASN A 225 -1.40 -18.83 5.05
N ASP A 226 -1.82 -20.09 4.89
CA ASP A 226 -2.30 -20.92 6.02
C ASP A 226 -1.22 -21.22 7.06
N SER A 227 0.05 -21.25 6.65
CA SER A 227 1.18 -21.70 7.47
C SER A 227 2.15 -20.57 7.82
N ILE A 228 2.02 -19.40 7.18
CA ILE A 228 3.01 -18.32 7.22
C ILE A 228 2.34 -16.99 7.51
N ASN A 229 3.03 -16.21 8.32
CA ASN A 229 2.72 -14.81 8.59
C ASN A 229 4.03 -14.02 8.73
N ILE A 230 4.46 -13.41 7.64
CA ILE A 230 5.66 -12.56 7.58
C ILE A 230 5.21 -11.10 7.51
N LYS A 231 5.83 -10.23 8.31
CA LYS A 231 5.60 -8.78 8.28
C LYS A 231 6.92 -8.04 8.16
N TYR A 232 6.94 -6.97 7.37
CA TYR A 232 8.13 -6.13 7.17
C TYR A 232 7.73 -4.67 6.97
N SER A 233 8.68 -3.78 7.25
CA SER A 233 8.49 -2.34 7.19
C SER A 233 8.56 -1.84 5.74
N LEU A 234 7.64 -0.95 5.37
CA LEU A 234 7.70 -0.21 4.11
C LEU A 234 8.25 1.21 4.27
N LEU A 235 8.73 1.60 5.46
CA LEU A 235 9.30 2.94 5.67
C LEU A 235 10.44 3.28 4.71
N PRO A 236 11.37 2.36 4.37
CA PRO A 236 12.42 2.64 3.37
C PRO A 236 11.84 2.96 1.98
N SER A 237 10.83 2.21 1.54
CA SER A 237 10.11 2.48 0.27
C SER A 237 9.42 3.83 0.29
N ILE A 238 8.68 4.15 1.36
CA ILE A 238 7.96 5.43 1.47
C ILE A 238 8.95 6.60 1.50
N ASP A 239 10.07 6.44 2.20
CA ASP A 239 11.12 7.44 2.25
C ASP A 239 11.81 7.64 0.88
N MET A 240 12.03 6.56 0.15
CA MET A 240 12.48 6.62 -1.24
C MET A 240 11.46 7.39 -2.11
N ILE A 241 10.16 7.10 -2.00
CA ILE A 241 9.11 7.78 -2.78
C ILE A 241 9.06 9.29 -2.46
N GLN A 242 9.12 9.70 -1.19
CA GLN A 242 9.08 11.13 -0.86
C GLN A 242 10.35 11.87 -1.30
N ARG A 243 11.49 11.19 -1.47
CA ARG A 243 12.77 11.78 -1.89
C ARG A 243 12.96 11.83 -3.42
N ASN A 244 12.10 11.20 -4.19
CA ASN A 244 12.21 11.12 -5.65
C ASN A 244 10.90 11.52 -6.35
N SER A 245 10.97 12.25 -7.46
CA SER A 245 9.85 12.41 -8.38
C SER A 245 9.72 11.11 -9.15
N ILE A 246 8.59 10.45 -8.97
CA ILE A 246 8.25 9.16 -9.58
C ILE A 246 7.30 9.40 -10.75
N SER A 247 7.53 8.73 -11.87
CA SER A 247 6.63 8.70 -13.02
C SER A 247 6.40 7.25 -13.45
N ILE A 248 5.15 6.80 -13.50
CA ILE A 248 4.79 5.42 -13.89
C ILE A 248 3.61 5.46 -14.87
N SER A 249 3.79 4.83 -16.03
CA SER A 249 2.76 4.77 -17.05
C SER A 249 1.56 3.92 -16.65
N LEU A 250 0.38 4.19 -17.22
CA LEU A 250 -0.79 3.35 -17.00
C LEU A 250 -0.50 1.88 -17.38
N MET A 251 0.27 1.63 -18.43
CA MET A 251 0.68 0.29 -18.81
C MET A 251 1.57 -0.38 -17.75
N ALA A 252 2.50 0.35 -17.15
CA ALA A 252 3.35 -0.19 -16.08
C ALA A 252 2.55 -0.47 -14.79
N LEU A 253 1.54 0.34 -14.47
CA LEU A 253 0.65 0.06 -13.34
C LEU A 253 -0.23 -1.18 -13.61
N LEU A 254 -0.84 -1.27 -14.80
CA LEU A 254 -1.67 -2.43 -15.17
C LEU A 254 -0.87 -3.74 -15.20
N SER A 255 0.43 -3.69 -15.53
CA SER A 255 1.31 -4.86 -15.54
C SER A 255 1.64 -5.39 -14.15
N MET A 256 1.28 -4.68 -13.08
CA MET A 256 1.49 -5.11 -11.69
C MET A 256 0.26 -5.84 -11.10
N VAL A 257 -0.86 -5.93 -11.83
CA VAL A 257 -2.11 -6.50 -11.31
C VAL A 257 -2.19 -8.00 -11.64
N PRO A 258 -2.14 -8.92 -10.65
CA PRO A 258 -2.07 -10.35 -10.90
C PRO A 258 -3.20 -10.91 -11.76
N GLU A 259 -4.44 -10.52 -11.47
CA GLU A 259 -5.64 -11.00 -12.17
C GLU A 259 -5.72 -10.55 -13.63
N LEU A 260 -4.91 -9.56 -14.02
CA LEU A 260 -4.84 -9.06 -15.38
C LEU A 260 -3.70 -9.66 -16.19
N ASN A 261 -2.78 -10.43 -15.57
CA ASN A 261 -1.57 -10.90 -16.23
C ASN A 261 -1.84 -11.55 -17.60
N GLY A 262 -2.80 -12.48 -17.68
CA GLY A 262 -3.14 -13.15 -18.95
C GLY A 262 -3.77 -12.27 -20.03
N TYR A 263 -4.35 -11.12 -19.67
CA TYR A 263 -4.84 -10.12 -20.63
C TYR A 263 -3.73 -9.13 -20.99
N TYR A 264 -2.90 -8.78 -20.01
CA TYR A 264 -1.79 -7.84 -20.17
C TYR A 264 -0.76 -8.36 -21.17
N THR A 265 -0.39 -9.63 -21.09
CA THR A 265 0.60 -10.24 -21.99
C THR A 265 0.18 -10.25 -23.47
N GLN A 266 -1.10 -10.02 -23.77
CA GLN A 266 -1.60 -9.84 -25.14
C GLN A 266 -1.45 -8.41 -25.66
N VAL A 267 -1.15 -7.46 -24.77
CA VAL A 267 -0.93 -6.05 -25.08
C VAL A 267 0.57 -5.72 -25.10
N ASP A 268 1.32 -6.21 -24.11
CA ASP A 268 2.77 -6.04 -23.99
C ASP A 268 3.43 -7.38 -23.65
N THR A 269 4.25 -7.89 -24.58
CA THR A 269 4.95 -9.17 -24.47
C THR A 269 6.36 -9.06 -23.89
N SER A 270 6.79 -7.85 -23.53
CA SER A 270 8.16 -7.58 -23.09
C SER A 270 8.24 -7.37 -21.59
N HIS A 271 7.20 -6.81 -20.97
CA HIS A 271 7.21 -6.42 -19.56
C HIS A 271 6.33 -7.34 -18.71
N HIS A 272 6.91 -8.40 -18.14
CA HIS A 272 6.20 -9.32 -17.27
C HIS A 272 6.60 -9.08 -15.81
N LEU A 273 5.78 -8.34 -15.05
CA LEU A 273 6.09 -7.98 -13.66
C LEU A 273 5.39 -8.86 -12.62
N VAL A 274 4.49 -9.75 -13.01
CA VAL A 274 3.74 -10.60 -12.07
C VAL A 274 4.22 -12.04 -12.17
N HIS A 275 4.66 -12.59 -11.04
CA HIS A 275 5.18 -13.95 -10.95
C HIS A 275 4.49 -14.69 -9.82
N LYS A 276 4.11 -15.95 -10.08
CA LYS A 276 3.51 -16.79 -9.04
C LYS A 276 4.49 -16.96 -7.88
N LEU A 277 4.01 -16.81 -6.65
CA LEU A 277 4.80 -16.97 -5.44
C LEU A 277 4.24 -18.11 -4.58
N SER A 278 5.12 -18.96 -4.09
CA SER A 278 4.82 -19.91 -3.02
C SER A 278 5.85 -19.74 -1.91
N VAL A 279 5.40 -19.89 -0.66
CA VAL A 279 6.27 -19.78 0.52
C VAL A 279 5.92 -20.91 1.47
N ASP A 280 6.93 -21.63 1.93
CA ASP A 280 6.84 -22.59 3.04
C ASP A 280 7.84 -22.26 4.16
N ALA A 281 7.60 -22.81 5.35
CA ALA A 281 8.53 -22.72 6.46
C ALA A 281 9.34 -24.02 6.53
N GLY A 282 10.64 -23.91 6.74
CA GLY A 282 11.55 -25.04 6.80
C GLY A 282 12.64 -24.87 7.86
N ILE A 283 13.56 -25.83 7.88
CA ILE A 283 14.74 -25.81 8.72
C ILE A 283 15.96 -26.09 7.84
N VAL A 284 16.91 -25.16 7.83
CA VAL A 284 18.21 -25.33 7.16
C VAL A 284 19.30 -25.11 8.19
N ASN A 285 20.22 -26.08 8.33
CA ASN A 285 21.32 -26.04 9.31
C ASN A 285 20.84 -25.73 10.74
N SER A 286 19.75 -26.35 11.18
CA SER A 286 19.11 -26.14 12.49
C SER A 286 18.56 -24.73 12.76
N LYS A 287 18.46 -23.88 11.73
CA LYS A 287 17.80 -22.57 11.82
C LYS A 287 16.46 -22.61 11.09
N ALA A 288 15.45 -21.94 11.64
CA ALA A 288 14.17 -21.76 10.97
C ALA A 288 14.36 -20.85 9.74
N THR A 289 13.79 -21.26 8.60
CA THR A 289 13.87 -20.52 7.34
C THR A 289 12.50 -20.39 6.70
N TYR A 290 12.34 -19.37 5.88
CA TYR A 290 11.24 -19.26 4.92
C TYR A 290 11.79 -19.55 3.53
N ASN A 291 11.23 -20.55 2.86
CA ASN A 291 11.65 -20.94 1.52
C ASN A 291 10.70 -20.31 0.50
N PHE A 292 11.25 -19.59 -0.46
CA PHE A 292 10.51 -18.88 -1.49
C PHE A 292 10.67 -19.60 -2.82
N TYR A 293 9.55 -19.72 -3.54
CA TYR A 293 9.49 -20.27 -4.90
C TYR A 293 8.78 -19.26 -5.79
N ILE A 294 9.50 -18.68 -6.76
CA ILE A 294 9.01 -17.58 -7.58
C ILE A 294 9.13 -17.93 -9.06
N GLY A 295 8.02 -17.82 -9.79
CA GLY A 295 7.90 -18.16 -11.20
C GLY A 295 7.00 -19.37 -11.44
N ASP A 296 6.55 -19.53 -12.68
CA ASP A 296 5.58 -20.57 -13.10
C ASP A 296 6.19 -21.63 -14.03
N GLY A 297 7.52 -21.65 -14.16
CA GLY A 297 8.25 -22.54 -15.05
C GLY A 297 8.40 -22.02 -16.49
N ILE A 298 7.66 -20.97 -16.86
CA ILE A 298 7.71 -20.31 -18.16
C ILE A 298 8.28 -18.90 -18.01
N ASN A 299 7.78 -18.15 -17.03
CA ASN A 299 8.12 -16.78 -16.72
C ASN A 299 8.79 -16.70 -15.35
N LYS A 300 9.93 -16.01 -15.30
CA LYS A 300 10.68 -15.75 -14.06
C LYS A 300 11.06 -14.27 -14.00
N PRO A 301 11.13 -13.69 -12.78
CA PRO A 301 11.54 -12.30 -12.60
C PRO A 301 13.03 -12.12 -12.91
N ASP A 302 13.47 -10.88 -12.95
CA ASP A 302 14.88 -10.52 -12.96
C ASP A 302 15.57 -10.98 -11.67
N LYS A 303 16.68 -11.70 -11.82
CA LYS A 303 17.41 -12.29 -10.70
C LYS A 303 18.06 -11.22 -9.82
N GLU A 304 18.63 -10.17 -10.39
CA GLU A 304 19.30 -9.10 -9.61
C GLU A 304 18.29 -8.35 -8.74
N LYS A 305 17.10 -8.07 -9.29
CA LYS A 305 16.00 -7.47 -8.51
C LYS A 305 15.52 -8.36 -7.38
N LEU A 306 15.47 -9.69 -7.56
CA LEU A 306 15.18 -10.62 -6.47
C LEU A 306 16.26 -10.59 -5.38
N GLU A 307 17.53 -10.65 -5.76
CA GLU A 307 18.65 -10.60 -4.82
C GLU A 307 18.59 -9.35 -3.94
N LYS A 308 18.26 -8.19 -4.55
CA LYS A 308 18.06 -6.93 -3.83
C LYS A 308 16.80 -6.92 -2.97
N ALA A 309 15.66 -7.41 -3.46
CA ALA A 309 14.40 -7.38 -2.71
C ALA A 309 14.40 -8.31 -1.48
N PHE A 310 15.13 -9.43 -1.57
CA PHE A 310 15.20 -10.45 -0.52
C PHE A 310 16.53 -10.45 0.25
N HIS A 311 17.49 -9.60 -0.11
CA HIS A 311 18.85 -9.55 0.46
C HIS A 311 19.54 -10.92 0.45
N VAL A 312 19.41 -11.67 -0.65
CA VAL A 312 20.03 -12.99 -0.84
C VAL A 312 20.93 -13.01 -2.06
N THR A 313 21.91 -13.90 -2.09
CA THR A 313 22.80 -14.11 -3.24
C THR A 313 22.73 -15.53 -3.81
N ASN A 314 22.19 -16.47 -3.03
CA ASN A 314 22.13 -17.88 -3.39
C ASN A 314 20.75 -18.25 -3.92
N ILE A 315 20.43 -17.79 -5.13
CA ILE A 315 19.20 -18.17 -5.84
C ILE A 315 19.48 -19.35 -6.76
N SER A 316 18.81 -20.47 -6.49
CA SER A 316 18.80 -21.67 -7.33
C SER A 316 17.62 -21.65 -8.29
N GLU A 317 17.72 -22.36 -9.42
CA GLU A 317 16.63 -22.51 -10.38
C GLU A 317 16.20 -23.98 -10.42
N ASN A 318 14.90 -24.22 -10.30
CA ASN A 318 14.29 -25.55 -10.37
C ASN A 318 13.05 -25.48 -11.26
N GLN A 319 13.06 -26.20 -12.38
CA GLN A 319 11.96 -26.27 -13.34
C GLN A 319 11.41 -24.90 -13.78
N GLY A 320 12.30 -23.92 -13.97
CA GLY A 320 11.95 -22.56 -14.40
C GLY A 320 11.35 -21.66 -13.31
N SER A 321 11.37 -22.09 -12.05
CA SER A 321 11.11 -21.25 -10.87
C SER A 321 12.41 -21.00 -10.10
N TYR A 322 12.55 -19.81 -9.53
CA TYR A 322 13.62 -19.49 -8.59
C TYR A 322 13.29 -19.97 -7.19
N GLN A 323 14.27 -20.59 -6.53
CA GLN A 323 14.18 -21.11 -5.18
C GLN A 323 15.33 -20.58 -4.31
N PHE A 324 15.00 -20.04 -3.15
CA PHE A 324 15.96 -19.58 -2.15
C PHE A 324 15.33 -19.58 -0.75
N SER A 325 16.16 -19.49 0.27
CA SER A 325 15.75 -19.48 1.67
C SER A 325 16.20 -18.21 2.37
N VAL A 326 15.33 -17.62 3.18
CA VAL A 326 15.65 -16.48 4.05
C VAL A 326 15.57 -16.95 5.51
N PRO A 327 16.64 -16.78 6.31
CA PRO A 327 16.61 -17.06 7.74
C PRO A 327 15.49 -16.27 8.45
N SER A 328 14.81 -16.89 9.42
CA SER A 328 13.73 -16.22 10.15
C SER A 328 14.19 -14.95 10.88
N GLU A 329 15.47 -14.89 11.27
CA GLU A 329 16.09 -13.73 11.93
C GLU A 329 16.33 -12.54 10.98
N GLU A 330 16.40 -12.79 9.67
CA GLU A 330 16.62 -11.78 8.63
C GLU A 330 15.33 -11.38 7.90
N ILE A 331 14.22 -12.09 8.14
CA ILE A 331 12.97 -11.92 7.41
C ILE A 331 12.34 -10.52 7.55
N SER A 332 12.62 -9.80 8.63
CA SER A 332 12.12 -8.43 8.81
C SER A 332 12.89 -7.39 7.97
N THR A 333 14.02 -7.79 7.38
CA THR A 333 14.90 -6.91 6.60
C THR A 333 14.59 -6.92 5.11
N ILE A 334 13.91 -7.96 4.62
CA ILE A 334 13.51 -8.04 3.21
C ILE A 334 12.38 -7.04 2.91
N MET A 335 12.26 -6.64 1.65
CA MET A 335 11.21 -5.72 1.21
C MET A 335 10.66 -6.10 -0.17
N PRO A 336 10.12 -7.33 -0.35
CA PRO A 336 9.49 -7.71 -1.61
C PRO A 336 8.15 -7.00 -1.80
N CYS A 337 7.72 -6.81 -3.04
CA CYS A 337 6.34 -6.44 -3.36
C CYS A 337 5.55 -7.74 -3.60
N VAL A 338 4.56 -8.00 -2.75
CA VAL A 338 3.74 -9.22 -2.80
C VAL A 338 2.28 -8.84 -2.67
N TYR A 339 1.46 -9.35 -3.58
CA TYR A 339 0.00 -9.19 -3.56
C TYR A 339 -0.68 -10.55 -3.39
N HIS A 340 -1.94 -10.49 -2.96
CA HIS A 340 -2.84 -11.63 -2.96
C HIS A 340 -3.80 -11.46 -4.13
N ASP A 341 -4.11 -12.51 -4.88
CA ASP A 341 -5.24 -12.44 -5.80
C ASP A 341 -6.59 -12.53 -5.06
N LEU A 342 -7.71 -12.40 -5.78
CA LEU A 342 -9.07 -12.58 -5.25
C LEU A 342 -9.29 -13.88 -4.45
N ARG A 343 -8.49 -14.92 -4.69
CA ARG A 343 -8.56 -16.25 -4.05
C ARG A 343 -7.53 -16.43 -2.95
N GLY A 344 -6.77 -15.38 -2.63
CA GLY A 344 -5.72 -15.39 -1.62
C GLY A 344 -4.43 -16.08 -2.06
N GLN A 345 -4.23 -16.35 -3.35
CA GLN A 345 -2.94 -16.87 -3.84
C GLN A 345 -1.90 -15.75 -3.87
N LEU A 346 -0.64 -16.08 -3.56
CA LEU A 346 0.44 -15.13 -3.47
C LEU A 346 1.08 -14.88 -4.84
N TRP A 347 1.38 -13.62 -5.12
CA TRP A 347 2.05 -13.18 -6.33
C TRP A 347 3.20 -12.23 -5.97
N TYR A 348 4.40 -12.53 -6.44
CA TYR A 348 5.53 -11.61 -6.40
C TYR A 348 5.40 -10.61 -7.55
N ILE A 349 5.57 -9.34 -7.23
CA ILE A 349 5.52 -8.25 -8.18
C ILE A 349 6.92 -7.67 -8.33
N GLU A 350 7.47 -7.79 -9.53
CA GLU A 350 8.74 -7.15 -9.86
C GLU A 350 8.50 -5.65 -9.96
N SER A 351 9.02 -4.89 -8.99
CA SER A 351 8.81 -3.44 -8.99
C SER A 351 9.44 -2.81 -10.24
N PRO A 352 8.70 -1.92 -10.94
CA PRO A 352 9.25 -1.19 -12.07
C PRO A 352 10.29 -0.13 -11.64
N ILE A 353 10.36 0.20 -10.35
CA ILE A 353 11.32 1.14 -9.75
C ILE A 353 12.04 0.46 -8.58
N GLU A 354 13.36 0.44 -8.64
CA GLU A 354 14.20 -0.15 -7.60
C GLU A 354 13.95 0.49 -6.22
N GLY A 355 13.81 -0.34 -5.19
CA GLY A 355 13.51 0.11 -3.82
C GLY A 355 12.06 0.56 -3.60
N MET A 356 11.21 0.60 -4.63
CA MET A 356 9.80 0.92 -4.49
C MET A 356 8.99 -0.34 -4.19
N VAL A 357 8.20 -0.29 -3.13
CA VAL A 357 7.08 -1.21 -2.89
C VAL A 357 5.81 -0.39 -2.79
N LEU A 358 4.90 -0.64 -3.72
CA LEU A 358 3.58 -0.02 -3.76
C LEU A 358 2.59 -0.99 -3.09
N PRO A 359 1.89 -0.61 -2.00
CA PRO A 359 0.79 -1.42 -1.49
C PRO A 359 -0.31 -1.59 -2.55
N GLU A 360 -0.94 -2.76 -2.61
CA GLU A 360 -1.91 -3.10 -3.67
C GLU A 360 -3.08 -2.11 -3.76
N LEU A 361 -3.60 -1.66 -2.61
CA LEU A 361 -4.64 -0.62 -2.56
C LEU A 361 -4.16 0.69 -3.24
N CYS A 362 -2.90 1.08 -3.02
CA CYS A 362 -2.31 2.26 -3.65
C CYS A 362 -2.15 2.07 -5.15
N LEU A 363 -1.81 0.86 -5.63
CA LEU A 363 -1.76 0.55 -7.05
C LEU A 363 -3.12 0.80 -7.72
N HIS A 364 -4.19 0.21 -7.17
CA HIS A 364 -5.54 0.41 -7.70
C HIS A 364 -6.01 1.86 -7.63
N PHE A 365 -5.63 2.58 -6.57
CA PHE A 365 -5.91 4.01 -6.43
C PHE A 365 -5.26 4.84 -7.56
N LEU A 366 -4.00 4.54 -7.92
CA LEU A 366 -3.33 5.23 -9.03
C LEU A 366 -3.92 4.87 -10.39
N ILE A 367 -4.22 3.60 -10.65
CA ILE A 367 -4.81 3.17 -11.92
C ILE A 367 -6.18 3.82 -12.12
N ILE A 368 -7.06 3.76 -11.12
CA ILE A 368 -8.40 4.35 -11.27
C ILE A 368 -8.34 5.87 -11.40
N SER A 369 -7.37 6.52 -10.73
CA SER A 369 -7.10 7.95 -10.94
C SER A 369 -6.66 8.25 -12.36
N ALA A 370 -5.75 7.46 -12.93
CA ALA A 370 -5.31 7.62 -14.32
C ALA A 370 -6.49 7.52 -15.29
N LEU A 371 -7.34 6.49 -15.13
CA LEU A 371 -8.54 6.32 -15.95
C LEU A 371 -9.54 7.46 -15.77
N CYS A 372 -9.74 7.95 -14.54
CA CYS A 372 -10.55 9.13 -14.26
C CYS A 372 -10.01 10.37 -14.99
N ASN A 373 -8.70 10.61 -14.96
CA ASN A 373 -8.07 11.75 -15.64
C ASN A 373 -8.20 11.63 -17.17
N ILE A 374 -7.91 10.46 -17.74
CA ILE A 374 -8.11 10.21 -19.18
C ILE A 374 -9.57 10.48 -19.57
N MET A 375 -10.52 9.94 -18.81
CA MET A 375 -11.94 10.12 -19.09
C MET A 375 -12.37 11.58 -19.01
N ARG A 376 -11.95 12.29 -17.95
CA ARG A 376 -12.38 13.67 -17.67
C ARG A 376 -11.73 14.70 -18.57
N TYR A 377 -10.43 14.57 -18.83
CA TYR A 377 -9.61 15.59 -19.50
C TYR A 377 -9.17 15.18 -20.91
N SER A 378 -9.40 13.93 -21.31
CA SER A 378 -9.21 13.47 -22.69
C SER A 378 -10.38 12.63 -23.20
N PRO A 379 -11.64 13.15 -23.21
CA PRO A 379 -12.81 12.38 -23.65
C PRO A 379 -12.68 11.72 -25.04
N PRO A 380 -12.03 12.34 -26.06
CA PRO A 380 -11.81 11.68 -27.33
C PRO A 380 -10.90 10.44 -27.23
N GLU A 381 -9.89 10.46 -26.37
CA GLU A 381 -9.03 9.29 -26.13
C GLU A 381 -9.79 8.20 -25.39
N TRP A 382 -10.56 8.58 -24.36
CA TRP A 382 -11.43 7.64 -23.65
C TRP A 382 -12.42 6.95 -24.58
N SER A 383 -13.07 7.71 -25.47
CA SER A 383 -13.96 7.15 -26.49
C SER A 383 -13.24 6.17 -27.42
N LYS A 384 -11.99 6.45 -27.82
CA LYS A 384 -11.19 5.51 -28.63
C LYS A 384 -10.87 4.21 -27.86
N ILE A 385 -10.60 4.29 -26.55
CA ILE A 385 -10.43 3.11 -25.69
C ILE A 385 -11.73 2.31 -25.67
N LEU A 386 -12.87 2.93 -25.41
CA LEU A 386 -14.14 2.21 -25.32
C LEU A 386 -14.63 1.61 -26.65
N SER A 387 -14.26 2.22 -27.77
CA SER A 387 -14.68 1.80 -29.12
C SER A 387 -13.67 0.91 -29.86
N ASN A 388 -12.69 0.33 -29.16
CA ASN A 388 -11.64 -0.54 -29.72
C ASN A 388 -10.77 0.12 -30.80
N LYS A 389 -10.75 1.47 -30.88
CA LYS A 389 -10.01 2.22 -31.91
C LYS A 389 -8.52 2.36 -31.60
N ILE A 390 -8.10 2.12 -30.36
CA ILE A 390 -6.70 2.07 -29.97
C ILE A 390 -6.13 0.67 -30.26
N SER A 391 -6.68 -0.33 -29.58
CA SER A 391 -6.39 -1.75 -29.74
C SER A 391 -7.51 -2.53 -29.06
N SER A 392 -8.00 -3.60 -29.69
CA SER A 392 -9.03 -4.46 -29.08
C SER A 392 -8.52 -5.15 -27.81
N GLN A 393 -7.24 -5.56 -27.78
CA GLN A 393 -6.63 -6.15 -26.58
C GLN A 393 -6.55 -5.13 -25.44
N PHE A 394 -6.14 -3.89 -25.73
CA PHE A 394 -6.05 -2.83 -24.73
C PHE A 394 -7.43 -2.46 -24.19
N SER A 395 -8.43 -2.30 -25.05
CA SER A 395 -9.81 -2.04 -24.64
C SER A 395 -10.38 -3.14 -23.75
N LEU A 396 -10.10 -4.42 -24.08
CA LEU A 396 -10.47 -5.55 -23.25
C LEU A 396 -9.77 -5.51 -21.88
N LEU A 397 -8.46 -5.24 -21.85
CA LEU A 397 -7.68 -5.10 -20.61
C LEU A 397 -8.30 -4.04 -19.69
N ILE A 398 -8.63 -2.87 -20.21
CA ILE A 398 -9.27 -1.79 -19.44
C ILE A 398 -10.65 -2.19 -18.94
N SER A 399 -11.47 -2.84 -19.78
CA SER A 399 -12.79 -3.35 -19.37
C SER A 399 -12.69 -4.39 -18.25
N LYS A 400 -11.68 -5.28 -18.31
CA LYS A 400 -11.41 -6.27 -17.28
C LYS A 400 -10.91 -5.62 -15.99
N TYR A 401 -10.04 -4.62 -16.08
CA TYR A 401 -9.60 -3.85 -14.92
C TYR A 401 -10.77 -3.20 -14.19
N LEU A 402 -11.69 -2.52 -14.88
CA LEU A 402 -12.82 -1.86 -14.22
C LEU A 402 -13.70 -2.85 -13.46
N ARG A 403 -14.01 -4.02 -14.05
CA ARG A 403 -14.75 -5.09 -13.36
C ARG A 403 -13.99 -5.68 -12.18
N LEU A 404 -12.67 -5.83 -12.32
CA LEU A 404 -11.82 -6.29 -11.23
C LEU A 404 -11.81 -5.27 -10.09
N PHE A 405 -11.73 -3.97 -10.39
CA PHE A 405 -11.71 -2.90 -9.41
C PHE A 405 -12.99 -2.91 -8.54
N GLU A 406 -14.16 -3.11 -9.15
CA GLU A 406 -15.44 -3.24 -8.44
C GLU A 406 -15.46 -4.40 -7.43
N LEU A 407 -14.71 -5.48 -7.69
CA LEU A 407 -14.63 -6.65 -6.81
C LEU A 407 -13.50 -6.52 -5.78
N LYS A 408 -12.29 -6.21 -6.26
CA LYS A 408 -11.04 -6.26 -5.52
C LYS A 408 -10.88 -5.08 -4.58
N TYR A 409 -11.22 -3.87 -5.03
CA TYR A 409 -10.98 -2.67 -4.22
C TYR A 409 -11.78 -2.67 -2.91
N PRO A 410 -13.10 -3.02 -2.88
CA PRO A 410 -13.83 -3.14 -1.63
C PRO A 410 -13.25 -4.21 -0.67
N ILE A 411 -12.71 -5.31 -1.20
CA ILE A 411 -12.04 -6.34 -0.40
C ILE A 411 -10.81 -5.73 0.30
N LEU A 412 -9.93 -5.09 -0.46
CA LEU A 412 -8.74 -4.42 0.10
C LEU A 412 -9.11 -3.32 1.11
N VAL A 413 -10.16 -2.55 0.84
CA VAL A 413 -10.67 -1.55 1.80
C VAL A 413 -11.12 -2.24 3.09
N SER A 414 -11.93 -3.28 2.99
CA SER A 414 -12.48 -3.98 4.16
C SER A 414 -11.38 -4.56 5.06
N GLU A 415 -10.27 -5.04 4.50
CA GLU A 415 -9.10 -5.51 5.27
C GLU A 415 -8.48 -4.41 6.12
N LEU A 416 -8.49 -3.18 5.61
CA LEU A 416 -7.86 -2.03 6.23
C LEU A 416 -8.77 -1.30 7.21
N VAL A 417 -10.09 -1.40 7.03
CA VAL A 417 -11.09 -0.72 7.88
C VAL A 417 -11.96 -1.67 8.71
N THR A 418 -11.73 -2.98 8.67
CA THR A 418 -12.39 -3.98 9.53
C THR A 418 -11.38 -4.96 10.14
N ASN A 419 -11.87 -5.92 10.93
CA ASN A 419 -11.06 -7.02 11.44
C ASN A 419 -11.08 -8.27 10.55
N PHE A 420 -11.70 -8.20 9.37
CA PHE A 420 -11.86 -9.33 8.46
C PHE A 420 -10.99 -9.16 7.21
N SER A 421 -10.61 -10.28 6.61
CA SER A 421 -9.95 -10.39 5.31
C SER A 421 -10.81 -11.26 4.41
N PRO A 422 -11.65 -10.64 3.56
CA PRO A 422 -12.49 -11.38 2.65
C PRO A 422 -11.69 -12.12 1.58
N ILE A 423 -12.03 -13.39 1.33
CA ILE A 423 -11.39 -14.20 0.29
C ILE A 423 -12.49 -14.91 -0.51
N ILE A 424 -12.42 -14.84 -1.83
CA ILE A 424 -13.40 -15.51 -2.69
C ILE A 424 -13.11 -17.00 -2.74
N THR A 425 -14.14 -17.81 -2.51
CA THR A 425 -14.06 -19.27 -2.53
C THR A 425 -15.10 -19.86 -3.48
N ASP A 426 -14.72 -20.88 -4.24
CA ASP A 426 -15.62 -21.59 -5.19
C ASP A 426 -16.45 -22.70 -4.51
N LYS A 427 -16.77 -22.60 -3.22
CA LYS A 427 -17.40 -23.70 -2.48
C LYS A 427 -18.88 -23.85 -2.76
#